data_AF-A0A821INC6-F1
#
_entry.id   AF-A0A821INC6-F1
#
_cell.length_a   1.000
_cell.length_b   1.000
_cell.length_c   1.000
_cell.angle_alpha   90.00
_cell.angle_beta   90.00
_cell.angle_gamma   90.00
#
_symmetry.space_group_name_H-M   'P 1'
#
loop_
_entity.id
_entity.type
_entity.pdbx_description
1 polymer ?
#
loop_
_entity_poly.entity_id
_entity_poly.type
_entity_poly.pdbx_seq_one_letter_code
_entity_poly.pdbx_strand_id
1 'polypeptide(L)' 'MVKGYVGNEMFEKALDLFEQIDIELGDVTYTIVFNACAKLC' A
#
# COMPACT_ATOMS: atom_id res chain seq x y z
N MET A 1 -0.95 4.62 -7.50
CA MET A 1 0.48 4.42 -7.19
C MET A 1 0.69 3.17 -6.34
N VAL A 2 0.24 3.14 -5.07
CA VAL A 2 0.32 1.96 -4.17
C VAL A 2 -0.24 0.67 -4.80
N LYS A 3 -1.40 0.73 -5.47
CA LYS A 3 -2.01 -0.41 -6.19
C LYS A 3 -1.06 -1.12 -7.16
N GLY A 4 -0.18 -0.36 -7.83
CA GLY A 4 0.77 -0.92 -8.79
C GLY A 4 1.85 -1.76 -8.12
N TYR A 5 2.35 -1.32 -6.96
CA TYR A 5 3.33 -2.07 -6.18
C TYR A 5 2.72 -3.36 -5.62
N VAL A 6 1.50 -3.27 -5.07
CA VAL A 6 0.77 -4.45 -4.59
C VAL A 6 0.49 -5.44 -5.71
N GLY A 7 0.12 -4.97 -6.91
CA GLY A 7 -0.11 -5.83 -8.07
C GLY A 7 1.15 -6.50 -8.64
N ASN A 8 2.34 -6.00 -8.29
CA ASN A 8 3.64 -6.60 -8.65
C ASN A 8 4.29 -7.32 -7.45
N GLU A 9 3.52 -7.60 -6.39
CA GLU A 9 3.99 -8.27 -5.16
C GLU A 9 5.11 -7.53 -4.42
N MET A 10 5.29 -6.23 -4.70
CA MET A 10 6.30 -5.38 -4.07
C MET A 10 5.75 -4.75 -2.78
N PHE A 11 5.33 -5.59 -1.83
CA PHE A 11 4.56 -5.16 -0.66
C PHE A 11 5.32 -4.21 0.28
N GLU A 12 6.61 -4.46 0.54
CA GLU A 12 7.44 -3.57 1.37
C GLU A 12 7.52 -2.16 0.78
N LYS A 13 7.80 -2.05 -0.53
CA LYS A 13 7.81 -0.75 -1.22
C LYS A 13 6.43 -0.08 -1.27
N ALA A 14 5.36 -0.87 -1.26
CA ALA A 14 4.00 -0.34 -1.16
C ALA A 14 3.76 0.31 0.20
N LEU A 15 4.34 -0.24 1.27
CA LEU A 15 4.28 0.29 2.63
C LEU A 15 5.19 1.52 2.80
N ASP A 16 6.44 1.46 2.33
CA ASP A 16 7.35 2.61 2.35
C ASP A 16 6.74 3.83 1.65
N LEU A 17 6.06 3.59 0.52
CA LEU A 17 5.39 4.64 -0.22
C LEU A 17 4.16 5.16 0.53
N PHE A 18 3.43 4.29 1.22
CA PHE A 18 2.29 4.70 2.05
C PHE A 18 2.71 5.56 3.23
N GLU A 19 3.82 5.23 3.90
CA GLU A 19 4.39 6.03 5.01
C GLU A 19 4.85 7.43 4.58
N GLN A 20 5.22 7.60 3.31
CA GLN A 20 5.66 8.88 2.75
C GLN A 20 4.50 9.77 2.25
N ILE A 21 3.26 9.29 2.30
CA ILE A 21 2.10 10.05 1.84
C ILE A 21 1.60 10.97 2.96
N ASP A 22 1.86 12.28 2.80
CA ASP A 22 1.41 13.36 3.70
C ASP A 22 0.10 14.04 3.21
N ILE A 23 -0.70 13.32 2.42
CA ILE A 23 -2.02 13.77 1.97
C ILE A 23 -3.09 12.83 2.50
N GLU A 24 -4.28 13.36 2.76
CA GLU A 24 -5.42 12.57 3.22
C GLU A 24 -5.76 11.51 2.16
N LEU A 25 -5.54 10.25 2.54
CA LEU A 25 -5.74 9.12 1.65
C LEU A 25 -7.21 8.70 1.69
N GLY A 26 -7.79 8.51 0.50
CA GLY A 26 -9.14 7.94 0.42
C GLY A 26 -9.18 6.47 0.87
N ASP A 27 -10.37 6.02 1.30
CA ASP A 27 -10.67 4.67 1.84
C ASP A 27 -10.13 3.50 0.99
N VAL A 28 -10.09 3.69 -0.34
CA VAL A 28 -9.57 2.70 -1.28
C VAL A 28 -8.07 2.43 -1.06
N THR A 29 -7.29 3.46 -0.70
CA THR A 29 -5.85 3.31 -0.48
C THR A 29 -5.56 2.50 0.77
N TYR A 30 -6.29 2.73 1.86
CA TYR A 30 -6.19 1.93 3.08
C TYR A 30 -6.50 0.46 2.82
N THR A 31 -7.54 0.16 2.04
CA THR A 31 -7.89 -1.22 1.68
C THR A 31 -6.77 -1.93 0.90
N ILE A 32 -6.09 -1.21 0.00
CA ILE A 32 -4.97 -1.75 -0.78
C ILE A 32 -3.76 -2.02 0.13
N VAL A 33 -3.48 -1.12 1.06
CA VAL A 33 -2.37 -1.25 2.03
C VAL A 33 -2.62 -2.39 3.00
N PHE A 34 -3.83 -2.53 3.54
CA PHE A 34 -4.17 -3.66 4.41
C PHE A 34 -4.05 -5.00 3.69
N ASN A 35 -4.44 -5.08 2.42
CA ASN A 35 -4.20 -6.29 1.62
C ASN A 35 -2.70 -6.57 1.44
N ALA A 36 -1.87 -5.54 1.27
CA ALA A 36 -0.42 -5.71 1.20
C ALA A 36 0.15 -6.24 2.53
N CYS A 37 -0.26 -5.69 3.67
CA CYS A 37 0.14 -6.18 4.99
C CYS A 37 -0.26 -7.64 5.22
N ALA A 38 -1.46 -8.03 4.80
CA ALA A 38 -1.95 -9.41 4.94
C ALA A 38 -1.15 -10.43 4.12
N LYS A 39 -0.39 -9.99 3.10
CA LYS A 39 0.49 -10.83 2.28
C LYS A 39 1.90 -10.97 2.83
N LEU A 40 2.24 -10.21 3.88
CA LEU A 40 3.54 -10.25 4.56
C LEU A 40 3.55 -11.11 5.84
N CYS A 41 2.39 -11.67 6.22
CA CYS A 41 2.25 -12.69 7.28
C CYS A 41 2.26 -14.10 6.68
#